data_AF-A0A3D4DM33-F1
#
_entry.id   AF-A0A3D4DM33-F1
#
_cell.length_a   1.000
_cell.length_b   1.000
_cell.length_c   1.000
_cell.angle_alpha   90.00
_cell.angle_beta   90.00
_cell.angle_gamma   90.00
#
_symmetry.space_group_name_H-M   'P 1'
#
loop_
_entity.id
_entity.type
_entity.pdbx_description
1 polymer ?
#
loop_
_entity_poly.entity_id
_entity_poly.type
_entity_poly.pdbx_seq_one_letter_code
_entity_poly.pdbx_strand_id
1 'polypeptide(L)'
;MRAVLPILALALTTAAPALADEVWSTPFGDAIYEADIGDTTIITVPQTDGVMRVYLPGLAGNYDSRGTHTGYWIGNGEGYCPAGLTGIDGTGSRQWGEVILAFDYAAYPTGWTLVVGDCFAPPYWTIRGEARTGG
;
A
#
# COMPACT_ATOMS: atom_id res chain seq x y z
N MET A 1 -13.95 57.77 -26.37
CA MET A 1 -13.39 56.43 -26.66
C MET A 1 -13.33 55.66 -25.35
N ARG A 2 -14.12 54.60 -25.19
CA ARG A 2 -14.11 53.73 -24.01
C ARG A 2 -13.11 52.60 -24.26
N ALA A 3 -12.03 52.57 -23.47
CA ALA A 3 -11.07 51.47 -23.50
C ALA A 3 -11.68 50.25 -22.79
N VAL A 4 -11.77 49.13 -23.51
CA VAL A 4 -12.16 47.82 -22.97
C VAL A 4 -10.87 47.13 -22.55
N LEU A 5 -10.65 46.92 -21.25
CA LEU A 5 -9.54 46.11 -20.75
C LEU A 5 -9.83 44.62 -20.97
N PRO A 6 -8.87 43.82 -21.47
CA PRO A 6 -9.04 42.38 -21.58
C PRO A 6 -8.81 41.73 -20.21
N ILE A 7 -9.79 40.98 -19.73
CA ILE A 7 -9.65 40.13 -18.55
C ILE A 7 -8.81 38.92 -18.96
N LEU A 8 -7.56 38.88 -18.49
CA LEU A 8 -6.69 37.72 -18.63
C LEU A 8 -7.18 36.64 -17.66
N ALA A 9 -7.87 35.63 -18.19
CA ALA A 9 -8.33 34.48 -17.41
C ALA A 9 -7.11 33.65 -16.99
N LEU A 10 -6.73 33.75 -15.72
CA LEU A 10 -5.71 32.93 -15.09
C LEU A 10 -6.26 31.49 -15.01
N ALA A 11 -5.71 30.59 -15.80
CA ALA A 11 -6.04 29.17 -15.73
C ALA A 11 -5.61 28.63 -14.36
N LEU A 12 -6.59 28.37 -13.47
CA LEU A 12 -6.35 27.61 -12.25
C LEU A 12 -5.97 26.18 -12.65
N THR A 13 -4.67 25.89 -12.64
CA THR A 13 -4.21 24.50 -12.59
C THR A 13 -4.66 23.94 -11.24
N THR A 14 -5.73 23.15 -11.25
CA THR A 14 -6.08 22.32 -10.10
C THR A 14 -4.91 21.36 -9.90
N ALA A 15 -4.07 21.64 -8.89
CA ALA A 15 -3.15 20.64 -8.39
C ALA A 15 -4.01 19.45 -7.95
N ALA A 16 -3.99 18.37 -8.73
CA ALA A 16 -4.47 17.10 -8.22
C ALA A 16 -3.69 16.86 -6.92
N PRO A 17 -4.34 16.46 -5.82
CA PRO A 17 -3.59 16.04 -4.65
C PRO A 17 -2.62 14.98 -5.16
N ALA A 18 -1.31 15.22 -4.98
CA ALA A 18 -0.35 14.14 -5.09
C ALA A 18 -0.90 13.03 -4.20
N LEU A 19 -1.16 11.84 -4.78
CA LEU A 19 -1.61 10.69 -4.00
C LEU A 19 -0.68 10.61 -2.81
N ALA A 20 -1.22 10.91 -1.63
CA ALA A 20 -0.40 11.09 -0.45
C ALA A 20 0.38 9.79 -0.26
N ASP A 21 1.69 9.90 -0.12
CA ASP A 21 2.55 8.81 0.36
C ASP A 21 1.99 8.38 1.71
N GLU A 22 1.04 7.44 1.73
CA GLU A 22 0.48 6.96 2.98
C GLU A 22 1.60 6.20 3.67
N VAL A 23 1.99 6.71 4.83
CA VAL A 23 3.01 6.11 5.68
C VAL A 23 2.37 5.64 6.96
N TRP A 24 2.70 4.42 7.36
CA TRP A 24 2.27 3.83 8.62
C TRP A 24 3.46 3.47 9.48
N SER A 25 3.44 3.88 10.74
CA SER A 25 4.42 3.43 11.72
C SER A 25 4.12 1.98 12.10
N THR A 26 5.12 1.11 11.99
CA THR A 26 5.04 -0.30 12.44
C THR A 26 6.16 -0.63 13.41
N PRO A 27 6.10 -1.75 14.15
CA PRO A 27 7.21 -2.20 14.99
C PRO A 27 8.55 -2.44 14.25
N PHE A 28 8.50 -2.58 12.92
CA PHE A 28 9.67 -2.88 12.09
C PHE A 28 10.19 -1.66 11.32
N GLY A 29 9.51 -0.52 11.41
CA GLY A 29 9.78 0.69 10.64
C GLY A 29 8.55 1.19 9.90
N ASP A 30 8.74 2.21 9.07
CA ASP A 30 7.64 2.84 8.34
C ASP A 30 7.24 1.98 7.13
N ALA A 31 5.99 1.53 7.12
CA ALA A 31 5.36 0.94 5.96
C ALA A 31 4.86 2.05 5.03
N ILE A 32 4.96 1.84 3.72
CA ILE A 32 4.69 2.87 2.70
C ILE A 32 3.73 2.30 1.67
N TYR A 33 2.70 3.06 1.33
CA TYR A 33 1.90 2.83 0.14
C TYR A 33 2.76 3.16 -1.07
N GLU A 34 3.25 2.14 -1.78
CA GLU A 34 4.29 2.31 -2.78
C GLU A 34 3.73 2.65 -4.15
N ALA A 35 2.77 1.85 -4.63
CA ALA A 35 2.26 1.96 -5.98
C ALA A 35 0.93 1.24 -6.15
N ASP A 36 0.18 1.67 -7.16
CA ASP A 36 -0.88 0.89 -7.77
C ASP A 36 -0.44 0.40 -9.15
N ILE A 37 -0.61 -0.89 -9.40
CA ILE A 37 -0.35 -1.52 -10.70
C ILE A 37 -1.59 -2.32 -11.11
N GLY A 38 -2.25 -1.86 -12.17
CA GLY A 38 -3.54 -2.43 -12.57
C GLY A 38 -4.59 -2.20 -11.47
N ASP A 39 -5.16 -3.29 -10.97
CA ASP A 39 -6.12 -3.28 -9.85
C ASP A 39 -5.47 -3.56 -8.49
N THR A 40 -4.14 -3.71 -8.43
CA THR A 40 -3.42 -4.16 -7.24
C THR A 40 -2.64 -3.02 -6.59
N THR A 41 -2.87 -2.80 -5.30
CA THR A 41 -2.05 -1.92 -4.46
C THR A 41 -0.85 -2.68 -3.91
N ILE A 42 0.30 -2.02 -3.89
CA ILE A 42 1.54 -2.51 -3.27
C ILE A 42 1.85 -1.65 -2.04
N ILE A 43 1.94 -2.29 -0.88
CA ILE A 43 2.42 -1.68 0.36
C ILE A 43 3.76 -2.32 0.73
N THR A 44 4.79 -1.52 0.93
CA THR A 44 6.10 -1.99 1.36
C THR A 44 6.21 -1.87 2.88
N VAL A 45 6.50 -2.98 3.55
CA VAL A 45 6.60 -3.09 5.01
C VAL A 45 8.01 -3.57 5.39
N PRO A 46 8.80 -2.78 6.14
CA PRO A 46 10.09 -3.23 6.65
C PRO A 46 9.95 -4.48 7.53
N GLN A 47 11.02 -5.28 7.59
CA GLN A 47 11.18 -6.43 8.48
C GLN A 47 12.59 -6.40 9.09
N THR A 48 12.82 -7.18 10.14
CA THR A 48 14.15 -7.23 10.81
C THR A 48 15.30 -7.52 9.83
N ASP A 49 15.09 -8.44 8.89
CA ASP A 49 16.14 -8.90 7.96
C ASP A 49 15.84 -8.58 6.49
N GLY A 50 14.97 -7.59 6.22
CA GLY A 50 14.63 -7.24 4.85
C GLY A 50 13.35 -6.44 4.71
N VAL A 51 12.66 -6.66 3.60
CA VAL A 51 11.44 -5.94 3.24
C VAL A 51 10.40 -6.92 2.75
N MET A 52 9.16 -6.73 3.22
CA MET A 52 7.97 -7.42 2.77
C MET A 52 7.18 -6.50 1.85
N ARG A 53 7.00 -6.90 0.58
CA ARG A 53 6.08 -6.22 -0.35
C ARG A 53 4.74 -6.92 -0.28
N VAL A 54 3.71 -6.20 0.13
CA VAL A 54 2.34 -6.70 0.27
C VAL A 54 1.53 -6.28 -0.94
N TYR A 55 0.88 -7.25 -1.60
CA TYR A 55 0.09 -7.06 -2.81
C TYR A 55 -1.38 -7.29 -2.46
N LEU A 56 -2.22 -6.29 -2.71
CA LEU A 56 -3.64 -6.29 -2.39
C LEU A 56 -4.46 -6.06 -3.67
N PRO A 57 -4.84 -7.14 -4.38
CA PRO A 57 -5.71 -7.03 -5.55
C PRO A 57 -7.07 -6.43 -5.19
N GLY A 58 -7.60 -5.58 -6.07
CA GLY A 58 -8.87 -4.89 -5.92
C GLY A 58 -8.86 -3.67 -4.99
N LEU A 59 -7.70 -3.28 -4.45
CA LEU A 59 -7.56 -2.09 -3.59
C LEU A 59 -7.10 -0.84 -4.35
N ALA A 60 -6.51 -0.99 -5.54
CA ALA A 60 -5.94 0.14 -6.29
C ALA A 60 -6.96 1.26 -6.51
N GLY A 61 -6.54 2.50 -6.25
CA GLY A 61 -7.34 3.72 -6.40
C GLY A 61 -8.50 3.87 -5.41
N ASN A 62 -8.70 2.96 -4.45
CA ASN A 62 -9.75 3.07 -3.44
C ASN A 62 -9.19 3.66 -2.13
N TYR A 63 -9.57 4.90 -1.81
CA TYR A 63 -9.14 5.59 -0.59
C TYR A 63 -10.26 5.88 0.42
N ASP A 64 -11.51 5.64 0.03
CA ASP A 64 -12.71 6.06 0.78
C ASP A 64 -13.57 4.88 1.29
N SER A 65 -13.36 3.68 0.77
CA SER A 65 -14.16 2.49 1.09
C SER A 65 -13.26 1.27 1.31
N ARG A 66 -12.29 1.42 2.22
CA ARG A 66 -11.26 0.43 2.50
C ARG A 66 -11.66 -0.46 3.67
N GLY A 67 -11.97 -1.71 3.38
CA GLY A 67 -12.46 -2.69 4.35
C GLY A 67 -11.39 -3.71 4.70
N THR A 68 -11.73 -4.98 4.51
CA THR A 68 -10.79 -6.09 4.62
C THR A 68 -10.41 -6.57 3.22
N HIS A 69 -9.12 -6.77 3.02
CA HIS A 69 -8.52 -7.18 1.76
C HIS A 69 -7.68 -8.43 1.99
N THR A 70 -7.83 -9.42 1.12
CA THR A 70 -6.94 -10.58 1.08
C THR A 70 -5.90 -10.35 0.00
N GLY A 71 -4.69 -10.84 0.23
CA GLY A 71 -3.60 -10.69 -0.72
C GLY A 71 -2.47 -11.65 -0.42
N TYR A 72 -1.28 -11.28 -0.89
CA TYR A 72 -0.07 -12.03 -0.63
C TYR A 72 1.09 -11.07 -0.37
N TRP A 73 2.17 -11.58 0.19
CA TRP A 73 3.40 -10.83 0.37
C TRP A 73 4.58 -11.55 -0.28
N ILE A 74 5.58 -10.80 -0.73
CA ILE A 74 6.84 -11.31 -1.27
C ILE A 74 7.99 -10.59 -0.58
N GLY A 75 8.89 -11.36 0.05
CA GLY A 75 10.11 -10.90 0.69
C GLY A 75 11.37 -11.13 -0.14
N ASN A 76 12.46 -10.48 0.25
CA ASN A 76 13.72 -10.44 -0.50
C ASN A 76 14.84 -11.37 0.06
N GLY A 77 14.53 -12.25 1.01
CA GLY A 77 15.46 -13.23 1.59
C GLY A 77 15.57 -14.54 0.82
N GLU A 78 16.41 -15.47 1.30
CA GLU A 78 16.75 -16.74 0.63
C GLU A 78 15.54 -17.65 0.32
N GLY A 79 14.44 -17.47 1.07
CA GLY A 79 13.15 -18.09 0.82
C GLY A 79 13.07 -19.57 1.18
N TYR A 80 11.98 -19.95 1.84
CA TYR A 80 11.74 -21.28 2.39
C TYR A 80 10.53 -21.99 1.76
N CYS A 81 9.76 -21.30 0.91
CA CYS A 81 8.59 -21.88 0.27
C CYS A 81 8.97 -22.89 -0.82
N PRO A 82 8.13 -23.93 -1.04
CA PRO A 82 8.41 -24.99 -2.00
C PRO A 82 8.36 -24.52 -3.46
N ALA A 83 7.73 -23.38 -3.73
CA ALA A 83 7.63 -22.77 -5.05
C ALA A 83 7.91 -21.26 -4.95
N GLY A 84 8.28 -20.66 -6.08
CA GLY A 84 8.38 -19.20 -6.20
C GLY A 84 7.01 -18.59 -6.47
N LEU A 85 6.79 -17.39 -5.95
CA LEU A 85 5.67 -16.52 -6.31
C LEU A 85 6.23 -15.26 -6.98
N THR A 86 5.53 -14.75 -7.99
CA THR A 86 5.89 -13.54 -8.72
C THR A 86 4.72 -12.57 -8.70
N GLY A 87 4.97 -11.34 -8.24
CA GLY A 87 4.01 -10.25 -8.20
C GLY A 87 3.76 -9.65 -9.58
N ILE A 88 2.74 -8.80 -9.66
CA ILE A 88 2.36 -8.09 -10.90
C ILE A 88 3.44 -7.11 -11.41
N ASP A 89 4.33 -6.68 -10.52
CA ASP A 89 5.50 -5.86 -10.80
C ASP A 89 6.71 -6.67 -11.32
N GLY A 90 6.58 -7.99 -11.42
CA GLY A 90 7.65 -8.91 -11.79
C GLY A 90 8.58 -9.29 -10.64
N THR A 91 8.37 -8.77 -9.42
CA THR A 91 9.15 -9.16 -8.25
C THR A 91 8.84 -10.60 -7.88
N GLY A 92 9.86 -11.47 -7.81
CA GLY A 92 9.68 -12.88 -7.50
C GLY A 92 10.63 -13.38 -6.42
N SER A 93 10.14 -14.28 -5.57
CA SER A 93 10.92 -14.92 -4.51
C SER A 93 10.29 -16.25 -4.07
N ARG A 94 11.05 -17.07 -3.34
CA ARG A 94 10.52 -18.19 -2.55
C ARG A 94 10.25 -17.80 -1.09
N GLN A 95 10.36 -16.53 -0.75
CA GLN A 95 9.95 -15.98 0.54
C GLN A 95 8.64 -15.24 0.32
N TRP A 96 7.52 -15.87 0.63
CA TRP A 96 6.20 -15.31 0.40
C TRP A 96 5.17 -15.99 1.29
N GLY A 97 3.97 -15.42 1.36
CA GLY A 97 2.82 -16.03 2.01
C GLY A 97 1.53 -15.26 1.78
N GLU A 98 0.44 -15.74 2.33
CA GLU A 98 -0.86 -15.08 2.25
C GLU A 98 -0.99 -13.97 3.30
N VAL A 99 -1.79 -12.95 3.01
CA VAL A 99 -2.13 -11.91 3.98
C VAL A 99 -3.62 -11.59 4.02
N ILE A 100 -4.05 -11.07 5.16
CA ILE A 100 -5.32 -10.35 5.31
C ILE A 100 -4.99 -8.98 5.89
N LEU A 101 -5.33 -7.92 5.19
CA LEU A 101 -5.23 -6.55 5.69
C LEU A 101 -6.62 -6.02 6.02
N ALA A 102 -6.83 -5.55 7.24
CA ALA A 102 -8.04 -4.85 7.65
C ALA A 102 -7.71 -3.41 8.05
N PHE A 103 -8.33 -2.43 7.40
CA PHE A 103 -8.25 -1.03 7.80
C PHE A 103 -9.13 -0.76 9.03
N ASP A 104 -8.73 0.20 9.87
CA ASP A 104 -9.53 0.57 11.06
C ASP A 104 -10.83 1.26 10.69
N TYR A 105 -10.74 2.13 9.68
CA TYR A 105 -11.84 2.90 9.09
C TYR A 105 -11.73 2.90 7.57
N ALA A 106 -12.86 3.15 6.91
CA ALA A 106 -12.98 3.06 5.46
C ALA A 106 -12.22 4.15 4.70
N ALA A 107 -12.12 5.36 5.28
CA ALA A 107 -11.57 6.53 4.63
C ALA A 107 -10.15 6.86 5.12
N TYR A 108 -9.33 7.39 4.21
CA TYR A 108 -8.05 8.02 4.55
C TYR A 108 -8.24 9.26 5.48
N PRO A 109 -7.34 9.50 6.45
CA PRO A 109 -6.26 8.63 6.93
C PRO A 109 -6.76 7.54 7.88
N THR A 110 -6.20 6.33 7.77
CA THR A 110 -6.61 5.17 8.57
C THR A 110 -5.43 4.22 8.79
N GLY A 111 -5.35 3.61 9.98
CA GLY A 111 -4.40 2.54 10.25
C GLY A 111 -4.90 1.20 9.71
N TRP A 112 -4.09 0.16 9.90
CA TRP A 112 -4.47 -1.20 9.50
C TRP A 112 -3.85 -2.25 10.41
N THR A 113 -4.46 -3.43 10.38
CA THR A 113 -3.91 -4.67 10.93
C THR A 113 -3.69 -5.65 9.79
N LEU A 114 -2.46 -6.13 9.65
CA LEU A 114 -2.08 -7.15 8.67
C LEU A 114 -1.90 -8.47 9.41
N VAL A 115 -2.63 -9.49 9.01
CA VAL A 115 -2.41 -10.88 9.44
C VAL A 115 -1.62 -11.57 8.35
N VAL A 116 -0.51 -12.22 8.72
CA VAL A 116 0.49 -12.76 7.80
C VAL A 116 0.62 -14.27 7.98
N GLY A 117 0.63 -14.99 6.87
CA GLY A 117 0.93 -16.42 6.78
C GLY A 117 2.23 -16.66 6.02
N ASP A 118 2.68 -17.91 6.03
CA ASP A 118 3.90 -18.35 5.36
C ASP A 118 3.57 -19.39 4.29
N CYS A 119 4.00 -19.15 3.06
CA CYS A 119 3.70 -20.01 1.92
C CYS A 119 2.18 -20.27 1.83
N PHE A 120 1.75 -21.53 1.90
CA PHE A 120 0.35 -21.93 1.90
C PHE A 120 -0.27 -22.04 3.30
N ALA A 121 0.47 -21.73 4.37
CA ALA A 121 -0.07 -21.77 5.72
C ALA A 121 -1.05 -20.59 5.93
N PRO A 122 -2.18 -20.83 6.61
CA PRO A 122 -3.10 -19.76 6.97
C PRO A 122 -2.38 -18.65 7.76
N PRO A 123 -2.78 -17.38 7.60
CA PRO A 123 -2.23 -16.28 8.38
C PRO A 123 -2.38 -16.48 9.89
N TYR A 124 -1.29 -16.29 10.64
CA TYR A 124 -1.23 -16.66 12.06
C TYR A 124 -0.56 -15.63 12.99
N TRP A 125 0.12 -14.62 12.44
CA TRP A 125 0.73 -13.55 13.22
C TRP A 125 0.39 -12.18 12.62
N THR A 126 0.57 -11.11 13.39
CA THR A 126 0.03 -9.79 13.03
C THR A 126 1.07 -8.69 13.05
N ILE A 127 0.93 -7.73 12.12
CA ILE A 127 1.62 -6.45 12.11
C ILE A 127 0.59 -5.33 12.23
N ARG A 128 0.89 -4.35 13.08
CA ARG A 128 0.09 -3.14 13.24
C ARG A 128 0.74 -1.98 12.49
N GLY A 129 -0.04 -1.30 11.64
CA GLY A 129 0.34 -0.04 11.00
C GLY A 129 -0.51 1.11 11.51
N GLU A 130 0.10 2.09 12.17
CA GLU A 130 -0.57 3.30 12.63
C GLU A 130 -0.36 4.42 11.61
N ALA A 131 -1.44 5.02 11.12
CA ALA A 131 -1.35 6.09 10.13
C ALA A 131 -0.53 7.27 10.66
N ARG A 132 0.49 7.67 9.92
CA ARG A 132 1.24 8.90 10.19
C ARG A 132 0.53 10.04 9.49
N THR A 133 -0.42 10.67 10.17
CA THR A 133 -0.99 11.94 9.69
C THR A 133 0.03 13.05 9.97
N GLY A 134 0.35 13.84 8.93
CA GLY A 134 1.45 14.81 8.89
C GLY A 134 1.70 15.63 10.17
N GLY A 135 2.99 15.85 10.44
CA GLY A 135 3.49 16.86 11.37
C GLY A 135 3.68 18.23 10.73
#